data_AF-A0A3B0SQD1-F1
#
_entry.id   AF-A0A3B0SQD1-F1
#
_cell.length_a   1.000
_cell.length_b   1.000
_cell.length_c   1.000
_cell.angle_alpha   90.00
_cell.angle_beta   90.00
_cell.angle_gamma   90.00
#
_symmetry.space_group_name_H-M   'P 1'
#
loop_
_entity.id
_entity.type
_entity.pdbx_description
1 polymer ?
#
loop_
_entity_poly.entity_id
_entity_poly.type
_entity_poly.pdbx_seq_one_letter_code
_entity_poly.pdbx_strand_id
1 'polypeptide(L)' 'MTDRELIDGAYAGDVELADVAEAVHRTIALLDRGELRVAQKISGEWVVNQWIKEAILLYFRITEVRT' A
#
# COMPACT_ATOMS: atom_id res chain seq x y z
N MET A 1 3.18 -15.25 0.14
CA MET A 1 2.26 -14.15 -0.21
C MET A 1 3.10 -12.93 -0.50
N THR A 2 2.75 -12.20 -1.54
CA THR A 2 3.38 -10.92 -1.91
C THR A 2 2.81 -9.77 -1.08
N ASP A 3 3.53 -8.65 -0.98
CA ASP A 3 3.05 -7.45 -0.26
C ASP A 3 1.67 -6.99 -0.77
N ARG A 4 1.46 -7.09 -2.08
CA ARG A 4 0.17 -6.80 -2.72
C ARG A 4 -0.96 -7.68 -2.19
N GLU A 5 -0.79 -9.00 -2.17
CA GLU A 5 -1.83 -9.93 -1.72
C GLU A 5 -2.20 -9.70 -0.24
N LEU A 6 -1.21 -9.39 0.59
CA LEU A 6 -1.42 -9.09 2.01
C LEU A 6 -2.19 -7.78 2.19
N ILE A 7 -1.86 -6.75 1.42
CA ILE A 7 -2.53 -5.44 1.48
C ILE A 7 -3.96 -5.53 0.97
N ASP A 8 -4.18 -6.18 -0.18
CA ASP A 8 -5.52 -6.39 -0.75
C ASP A 8 -6.40 -7.18 0.25
N GLY A 9 -5.86 -8.24 0.86
CA GLY A 9 -6.56 -9.05 1.87
C GLY A 9 -6.87 -8.27 3.15
N ALA A 10 -5.93 -7.48 3.65
CA ALA A 10 -6.17 -6.66 4.84
C ALA A 10 -7.17 -5.52 4.60
N TYR A 11 -7.19 -4.96 3.39
CA TYR A 11 -8.17 -3.96 3.00
C TYR A 11 -9.58 -4.56 2.86
N ALA A 12 -9.69 -5.79 2.34
CA ALA A 12 -10.94 -6.54 2.28
C ALA A 12 -11.46 -7.00 3.67
N GLY A 13 -10.60 -7.00 4.69
CA GLY A 13 -10.92 -7.46 6.04
C GLY A 13 -10.67 -8.96 6.25
N ASP A 14 -10.00 -9.61 5.31
CA ASP A 14 -9.65 -11.05 5.38
C ASP A 14 -8.36 -11.30 6.16
N VAL A 15 -7.55 -10.26 6.38
CA VAL A 15 -6.26 -10.32 7.09
C VAL A 15 -6.21 -9.27 8.19
N GLU A 16 -5.71 -9.65 9.37
CA GLU A 16 -5.57 -8.75 10.50
C GLU A 16 -4.49 -7.68 10.28
N LEU A 17 -4.71 -6.48 10.83
CA LEU A 17 -3.80 -5.34 10.66
C LEU A 17 -2.39 -5.61 11.21
N ALA A 18 -2.28 -6.45 12.25
CA ALA A 18 -0.99 -6.83 12.83
C ALA A 18 -0.12 -7.61 11.84
N ASP A 19 -0.72 -8.44 10.99
CA ASP A 19 -0.03 -9.32 10.05
C ASP A 19 0.40 -8.59 8.77
N VAL A 20 -0.26 -7.46 8.45
CA VAL A 20 0.04 -6.66 7.25
C VAL A 20 0.93 -5.44 7.54
N ALA A 21 1.19 -5.11 8.81
CA ALA A 21 1.87 -3.88 9.19
C ALA A 21 3.26 -3.71 8.51
N GLU A 22 4.03 -4.80 8.44
CA GLU A 22 5.34 -4.78 7.78
C GLU A 22 5.22 -4.57 6.26
N ALA A 23 4.26 -5.22 5.60
CA ALA A 23 4.01 -5.06 4.17
C ALA A 23 3.57 -3.63 3.83
N VAL A 24 2.73 -3.02 4.68
CA VAL A 24 2.36 -1.61 4.56
C VAL A 24 3.58 -0.72 4.71
N HIS A 25 4.39 -0.88 5.76
CA HIS A 25 5.59 -0.07 5.98
C HIS A 25 6.60 -0.19 4.83
N ARG A 26 6.83 -1.40 4.31
CA ARG A 26 7.69 -1.62 3.13
C ARG A 26 7.14 -0.87 1.91
N THR A 27 5.84 -0.95 1.66
CA THR A 27 5.19 -0.27 0.54
C THR A 27 5.33 1.25 0.65
N ILE A 28 5.12 1.83 1.83
CA ILE A 28 5.33 3.26 2.07
C ILE A 28 6.80 3.65 1.88
N ALA A 29 7.75 2.85 2.37
CA ALA A 29 9.17 3.13 2.19
C ALA A 29 9.59 3.08 0.70
N LEU A 30 9.00 2.17 -0.08
CA LEU A 30 9.22 2.10 -1.53
C LEU A 30 8.62 3.30 -2.27
N LEU A 31 7.47 3.81 -1.83
CA LEU A 31 6.87 5.03 -2.36
C LEU A 31 7.74 6.26 -2.06
N ASP A 32 8.26 6.36 -0.84
CA ASP A 32 9.13 7.47 -0.40
C ASP A 32 10.42 7.52 -1.22
N ARG A 33 11.04 6.36 -1.49
CA ARG A 33 12.22 6.25 -2.37
C ARG A 33 11.88 6.44 -3.86
N GLY A 34 10.60 6.51 -4.22
CA GLY A 34 10.13 6.66 -5.60
C GLY A 34 10.29 5.41 -6.46
N GLU A 35 10.58 4.25 -5.86
CA GLU A 35 10.64 2.95 -6.53
C GLU A 35 9.23 2.44 -6.88
N LEU A 36 8.25 2.77 -6.05
CA LEU A 36 6.83 2.60 -6.35
C LEU A 36 6.17 3.94 -6.66
N ARG A 37 5.13 3.90 -7.50
CA ARG A 37 4.30 5.06 -7.83
C ARG A 37 2.84 4.65 -7.82
N VAL A 38 1.99 5.49 -7.23
CA VAL A 38 0.52 5.27 -7.21
C VAL A 38 -0.05 5.22 -8.62
N ALA A 39 0.49 6.02 -9.54
CA ALA A 39 0.13 5.99 -10.95
C ALA A 39 1.39 6.07 -11.80
N GLN A 40 1.39 5.37 -12.92
CA GLN A 40 2.47 5.42 -13.90
C GLN A 40 1.90 5.37 -15.32
N LYS A 41 2.68 5.86 -16.29
CA LYS A 41 2.28 5.87 -17.68
C LYS A 41 2.69 4.56 -18.35
N ILE A 42 1.73 3.75 -18.78
CA ILE A 42 1.94 2.49 -19.51
C ILE A 42 1.35 2.67 -20.90
N SER A 43 2.17 2.49 -21.94
CA SER A 43 1.72 2.59 -23.35
C SER A 43 0.97 3.89 -23.70
N GLY A 44 1.35 5.00 -23.07
CA GLY A 44 0.71 6.30 -23.32
C GLY A 44 -0.43 6.64 -22.37
N GLU A 45 -0.94 5.67 -21.61
CA GLU A 45 -2.08 5.84 -20.70
C GLU A 45 -1.65 5.84 -19.24
N TRP A 46 -2.36 6.59 -18.39
CA TRP A 46 -2.14 6.58 -16.96
C TRP A 46 -2.83 5.38 -16.33
N VAL A 47 -2.03 4.48 -15.75
CA VAL A 47 -2.52 3.31 -15.02
C VAL A 47 -2.29 3.53 -13.53
N VAL A 48 -3.33 3.27 -12.74
CA VAL A 48 -3.32 3.43 -11.29
C VAL A 48 -3.08 2.08 -10.61
N ASN A 49 -2.09 2.01 -9.74
CA ASN A 49 -1.85 0.88 -8.86
C ASN A 49 -2.76 1.01 -7.62
N GLN A 50 -3.94 0.39 -7.65
CA GLN A 50 -4.97 0.55 -6.60
C GLN A 50 -4.50 0.06 -5.22
N TRP A 51 -3.86 -1.10 -5.16
CA TRP A 51 -3.31 -1.68 -3.92
C TRP A 51 -2.34 -0.74 -3.17
N ILE A 52 -1.64 0.13 -3.90
CA ILE A 52 -0.75 1.13 -3.29
C ILE A 52 -1.56 2.19 -2.55
N LYS A 53 -2.73 2.58 -3.06
CA LYS A 53 -3.64 3.48 -2.34
C LYS A 53 -4.19 2.82 -1.09
N GLU A 54 -4.53 1.55 -1.18
CA GLU A 54 -4.99 0.76 -0.03
C GLU A 54 -3.89 0.70 1.04
N ALA A 55 -2.63 0.48 0.65
CA ALA A 55 -1.48 0.55 1.56
C ALA A 55 -1.37 1.91 2.28
N ILE A 56 -1.60 3.02 1.56
CA ILE A 56 -1.60 4.38 2.15
C ILE A 56 -2.74 4.53 3.18
N LEU A 57 -3.93 4.03 2.86
CA LEU A 57 -5.07 4.08 3.79
C LEU A 57 -4.82 3.21 5.03
N LEU A 58 -4.28 2.00 4.85
CA LEU A 58 -3.89 1.12 5.95
C LEU A 58 -2.78 1.73 6.80
N TYR A 59 -1.82 2.44 6.19
CA TYR A 59 -0.76 3.15 6.90
C TYR A 59 -1.31 4.16 7.91
N PHE A 60 -2.35 4.92 7.53
CA PHE A 60 -3.04 5.84 8.43
C PHE A 60 -3.81 5.13 9.56
N ARG A 61 -4.22 3.87 9.36
CA ARG A 61 -4.89 3.08 10.41
C ARG A 61 -3.92 2.50 11.42
N ILE A 62 -2.73 2.09 10.97
CA ILE A 62 -1.71 1.48 11.85
C ILE A 62 -0.82 2.52 12.53
N THR A 63 -0.70 3.72 11.96
CA THR A 63 0.16 4.79 12.48
C THR A 63 -0.68 5.84 13.16
N GLU A 64 -0.29 6.26 14.36
CA GLU A 64 -0.86 7.45 14.99
C GLU A 64 -0.40 8.70 14.22
N VAL A 65 -1.29 9.29 13.43
CA VAL A 65 -1.02 10.57 12.74
C VAL A 65 -0.99 11.67 13.79
N ARG A 66 0.20 12.21 14.09
CA ARG A 66 0.37 13.32 15.01
C ARG A 66 0.22 14.64 14.27
N THR A 67 -0.60 15.55 14.84
CA THR A 67 -0.89 16.89 14.31
C THR A 67 -0.02 17.94 15.00
#